data_AF-A0A6C0IM90-F1
#
_entry.id   AF-A0A6C0IM90-F1
#
_cell.length_a   1.000
_cell.length_b   1.000
_cell.length_c   1.000
_cell.angle_alpha   90.00
_cell.angle_beta   90.00
_cell.angle_gamma   90.00
#
_symmetry.space_group_name_H-M   'P 1'
#
loop_
_entity.id
_entity.type
_entity.pdbx_description
1 polymer ?
#
loop_
_entity_poly.entity_id
_entity_poly.type
_entity_poly.pdbx_seq_one_letter_code
_entity_poly.pdbx_strand_id
1 'polypeptide(L)'
;MSDKPEPSDKKLYEKVKKGVYKDIPKHSAYRSGIVVKTYKERYAKKHGTRKQPYKGKRTKKKGLGRWFREKWVNQRGEVGYKHKNDIYRPSKKITRKTPKTHGELTKKDIKKARTKKYRKGRVDRF
;
A
#
# COMPACT_ATOMS: atom_id res chain seq x y z
N MET A 1 10.62 13.60 17.88
CA MET A 1 9.21 13.88 17.54
C MET A 1 8.84 13.10 16.28
N SER A 2 7.70 12.39 16.24
CA SER A 2 7.33 11.57 15.09
C SER A 2 6.90 12.46 13.91
N ASP A 3 7.66 12.50 12.82
CA ASP A 3 7.35 13.22 11.56
C ASP A 3 6.10 12.70 10.79
N LYS A 4 5.20 11.98 11.46
CA LYS A 4 4.05 11.32 10.83
C LYS A 4 2.85 12.26 10.82
N PRO A 5 2.15 12.41 9.68
CA PRO A 5 0.95 13.23 9.62
C PRO A 5 -0.17 12.61 10.47
N GLU A 6 -0.86 13.46 11.24
CA GLU A 6 -1.95 13.07 12.13
C GLU A 6 -3.32 13.39 11.52
N PRO A 7 -4.37 12.58 11.74
CA PRO A 7 -5.70 12.89 11.28
C PRO A 7 -6.26 14.12 12.00
N SER A 8 -6.81 15.07 11.24
CA SER A 8 -7.45 16.28 11.77
C SER A 8 -8.69 15.98 12.60
N ASP A 9 -9.47 14.94 12.25
CA ASP A 9 -10.63 14.45 13.01
C ASP A 9 -10.35 13.01 13.51
N LYS A 10 -9.77 12.91 14.72
CA LYS A 10 -9.37 11.64 15.33
C LYS A 10 -10.57 10.70 15.56
N LYS A 11 -11.72 11.24 15.95
CA LYS A 11 -12.96 10.46 16.19
C LYS A 11 -13.46 9.83 14.90
N LEU A 12 -13.52 10.59 13.81
CA LEU A 12 -13.91 10.08 12.50
C LEU A 12 -12.92 9.02 11.99
N TYR A 13 -11.62 9.26 12.17
CA TYR A 13 -10.58 8.32 11.75
C TYR A 13 -10.71 6.97 12.46
N GLU A 14 -10.85 6.95 13.78
CA GLU A 14 -11.00 5.69 14.53
C GLU A 14 -12.31 4.96 14.18
N LYS A 15 -13.41 5.68 13.90
CA LYS A 15 -14.65 5.06 13.40
C LYS A 15 -14.44 4.36 12.05
N VAL A 16 -13.75 5.02 11.10
CA VAL A 16 -13.41 4.42 9.80
C VAL A 16 -12.50 3.21 9.98
N LYS A 17 -11.45 3.34 10.80
CA LYS A 17 -10.49 2.28 11.06
C LYS A 17 -11.16 1.02 11.63
N LYS A 18 -12.06 1.16 12.60
CA LYS A 18 -12.83 0.05 13.16
C LYS A 18 -13.64 -0.69 12.09
N GLY A 19 -14.35 0.06 11.23
CA GLY A 19 -15.11 -0.53 10.13
C GLY A 19 -14.23 -1.31 9.15
N VAL A 20 -13.19 -0.65 8.62
CA VAL A 20 -12.26 -1.29 7.66
C VAL A 20 -11.55 -2.50 8.26
N TYR A 21 -11.27 -2.49 9.56
CA TYR A 21 -10.61 -3.62 10.23
C TYR A 21 -11.54 -4.81 10.43
N LYS A 22 -12.86 -4.57 10.55
CA LYS A 22 -13.87 -5.62 10.54
C LYS A 22 -13.96 -6.28 9.15
N ASP A 23 -13.98 -5.47 8.10
CA ASP A 23 -14.11 -5.95 6.72
C ASP A 23 -12.81 -6.61 6.21
N ILE A 24 -11.66 -6.10 6.64
CA ILE A 24 -10.32 -6.58 6.25
C ILE A 24 -9.50 -6.89 7.53
N PRO A 25 -9.72 -8.04 8.16
CA PRO A 25 -9.06 -8.37 9.44
C PRO A 25 -7.55 -8.54 9.28
N LYS A 26 -7.09 -8.98 8.10
CA LYS A 26 -5.66 -9.19 7.84
C LYS A 26 -4.92 -7.86 7.65
N HIS A 27 -3.89 -7.63 8.47
CA HIS A 27 -3.04 -6.45 8.36
C HIS A 27 -2.28 -6.44 7.03
N SER A 28 -2.42 -5.34 6.27
CA SER A 28 -1.71 -5.13 5.01
C SER A 28 -1.60 -3.63 4.70
N ALA A 29 -0.64 -3.27 3.83
CA ALA A 29 -0.55 -1.90 3.31
C ALA A 29 -1.82 -1.50 2.55
N TYR A 30 -2.46 -2.45 1.85
CA TYR A 30 -3.73 -2.26 1.18
C TYR A 30 -4.83 -1.87 2.17
N ARG A 31 -5.00 -2.60 3.28
CA ARG A 31 -5.96 -2.26 4.35
C ARG A 31 -5.75 -0.85 4.88
N SER A 32 -4.51 -0.51 5.23
CA SER A 32 -4.17 0.84 5.69
C SER A 32 -4.47 1.90 4.62
N GLY A 33 -4.29 1.52 3.35
CA GLY A 33 -4.72 2.30 2.19
C GLY A 33 -6.22 2.61 2.16
N ILE A 34 -7.05 1.59 2.37
CA ILE A 34 -8.51 1.74 2.44
C ILE A 34 -8.89 2.66 3.60
N VAL A 35 -8.31 2.49 4.79
CA VAL A 35 -8.56 3.40 5.92
C VAL A 35 -8.31 4.86 5.54
N VAL A 36 -7.15 5.15 4.94
CA VAL A 36 -6.79 6.52 4.55
C VAL A 36 -7.70 7.06 3.45
N LYS A 37 -8.04 6.23 2.45
CA LYS A 37 -8.96 6.61 1.36
C LYS A 37 -10.33 6.97 1.91
N THR A 38 -10.96 6.03 2.63
CA THR A 38 -12.30 6.19 3.20
C THR A 38 -12.36 7.34 4.21
N TYR A 39 -11.30 7.52 5.01
CA TYR A 39 -11.23 8.67 5.92
C TYR A 39 -11.21 10.00 5.17
N LYS A 40 -10.39 10.13 4.13
CA LYS A 40 -10.35 11.37 3.33
C LYS A 40 -11.68 11.68 2.67
N GLU A 41 -12.34 10.66 2.12
CA GLU A 41 -13.67 10.80 1.51
C GLU A 41 -14.71 11.26 2.53
N ARG A 42 -14.80 10.58 3.69
CA ARG A 42 -15.75 10.97 4.76
C ARG A 42 -15.40 12.32 5.39
N TYR A 43 -14.12 12.65 5.51
CA TYR A 43 -13.67 13.93 6.02
C TYR A 43 -14.11 15.05 5.08
N ALA A 44 -13.89 14.91 3.76
CA ALA A 44 -14.32 15.89 2.77
C ALA A 44 -15.85 16.07 2.79
N LYS A 45 -16.62 14.98 2.96
CA LYS A 45 -18.09 15.05 3.11
C LYS A 45 -18.52 15.81 4.36
N LYS A 46 -17.83 15.64 5.49
CA LYS A 46 -18.19 16.25 6.78
C LYS A 46 -17.69 17.69 6.93
N HIS A 47 -16.49 17.97 6.45
CA HIS A 47 -15.74 19.21 6.75
C HIS A 47 -15.49 20.09 5.50
N GLY A 48 -15.95 19.65 4.33
CA GLY A 48 -15.68 20.28 3.04
C GLY A 48 -14.29 19.97 2.49
N THR A 49 -14.03 20.39 1.25
CA THR A 49 -12.78 20.12 0.51
C THR A 49 -11.66 21.10 0.82
N ARG A 50 -11.99 22.30 1.33
CA ARG A 50 -11.00 23.34 1.69
C ARG A 50 -10.14 22.92 2.90
N LYS A 51 -10.72 22.18 3.84
CA LYS A 51 -10.03 21.74 5.06
C LYS A 51 -9.17 20.52 4.78
N GLN A 52 -7.97 20.50 5.35
CA GLN A 52 -7.03 19.40 5.17
C GLN A 52 -7.33 18.23 6.13
N PRO A 53 -7.45 16.99 5.63
CA PRO A 53 -7.80 15.81 6.46
C PRO A 53 -6.67 15.37 7.40
N TYR A 54 -5.43 15.76 7.13
CA TYR A 54 -4.26 15.44 7.95
C TYR A 54 -3.44 16.69 8.25
N LYS A 55 -2.90 16.79 9.48
CA LYS A 55 -1.97 17.82 9.95
C LYS A 55 -0.53 17.29 9.92
N GLY A 56 0.45 18.19 9.78
CA GLY A 56 1.87 17.84 9.82
C GLY A 56 2.52 17.57 8.44
N LYS A 57 3.83 17.30 8.46
CA LYS A 57 4.67 17.18 7.26
C LYS A 57 4.29 15.93 6.46
N ARG A 58 3.96 16.13 5.18
CA ARG A 58 3.64 15.04 4.25
C ARG A 58 4.84 14.78 3.35
N THR A 59 5.27 13.52 3.26
CA THR A 59 6.35 13.13 2.36
C THR A 59 5.90 12.09 1.35
N LYS A 60 6.42 12.25 0.13
CA LYS A 60 6.24 11.34 -1.00
C LYS A 60 7.20 10.13 -0.93
N LYS A 61 8.25 10.24 -0.11
CA LYS A 61 9.41 9.32 -0.09
C LYS A 61 9.38 8.28 1.05
N LYS A 62 8.36 8.30 1.93
CA LYS A 62 8.26 7.37 3.06
C LYS A 62 6.83 6.85 3.25
N GLY A 63 6.71 5.74 4.00
CA GLY A 63 5.43 5.18 4.46
C GLY A 63 4.46 4.80 3.33
N LEU A 64 3.17 4.83 3.67
CA LEU A 64 2.08 4.44 2.77
C LEU A 64 1.99 5.32 1.51
N GLY A 65 2.32 6.61 1.64
CA GLY A 65 2.38 7.54 0.51
C GLY A 65 3.43 7.14 -0.54
N ARG A 66 4.59 6.62 -0.11
CA ARG A 66 5.58 6.02 -1.01
C ARG A 66 5.04 4.72 -1.62
N TRP A 67 4.48 3.85 -0.78
CA TRP A 67 3.96 2.55 -1.21
C TRP A 67 2.94 2.69 -2.34
N PHE A 68 2.01 3.66 -2.28
CA PHE A 68 1.08 3.91 -3.38
C PHE A 68 1.76 4.40 -4.67
N ARG A 69 2.78 5.27 -4.56
CA ARG A 69 3.50 5.83 -5.72
C ARG A 69 4.34 4.79 -6.45
N GLU A 70 4.83 3.80 -5.71
CA GLU A 70 5.59 2.67 -6.25
C GLU A 70 4.79 1.82 -7.25
N LYS A 71 3.45 1.95 -7.27
CA LYS A 71 2.50 1.24 -8.15
C LYS A 71 2.78 -0.28 -8.14
N TRP A 72 2.23 -0.96 -7.14
CA TRP A 72 2.44 -2.38 -6.96
C TRP A 72 1.52 -3.20 -7.87
N VAL A 73 2.13 -3.99 -8.74
CA VAL A 73 1.45 -4.83 -9.72
C VAL A 73 2.00 -6.26 -9.68
N ASN A 74 1.22 -7.21 -10.19
CA ASN A 74 1.69 -8.57 -10.38
C ASN A 74 2.67 -8.66 -11.58
N GLN A 75 3.25 -9.84 -11.82
CA GLN A 75 4.19 -10.07 -12.92
C GLN A 75 3.59 -9.85 -14.33
N ARG A 76 2.26 -9.76 -14.46
CA ARG A 76 1.55 -9.44 -15.72
C ARG A 76 1.27 -7.95 -15.87
N GLY A 77 1.60 -7.13 -14.86
CA GLY A 77 1.30 -5.70 -14.85
C GLY A 77 -0.11 -5.35 -14.33
N GLU A 78 -0.87 -6.34 -13.85
CA GLU A 78 -2.24 -6.15 -13.38
C GLU A 78 -2.32 -6.02 -11.85
N VAL A 79 -3.46 -5.52 -11.37
CA VAL A 79 -3.83 -5.50 -9.95
C VAL A 79 -4.89 -6.58 -9.71
N GLY A 80 -4.79 -7.28 -8.59
CA GLY A 80 -5.58 -8.47 -8.27
C GLY A 80 -4.75 -9.75 -8.22
N TYR A 81 -5.21 -10.72 -7.45
CA TYR A 81 -4.65 -12.07 -7.44
C TYR A 81 -5.49 -12.93 -8.37
N LYS A 82 -4.88 -13.44 -9.45
CA LYS A 82 -5.48 -14.46 -10.31
C LYS A 82 -4.98 -15.85 -9.93
N HIS A 83 -3.72 -15.93 -9.52
CA HIS A 83 -3.08 -17.18 -9.11
C HIS A 83 -2.40 -17.04 -7.75
N LYS A 84 -2.39 -18.13 -6.97
CA LYS A 84 -1.70 -18.22 -5.67
C LYS A 84 -0.22 -17.83 -5.76
N ASN A 85 0.41 -18.12 -6.90
CA ASN A 85 1.82 -17.83 -7.15
C ASN A 85 2.11 -16.45 -7.75
N ASP A 86 1.11 -15.57 -7.87
CA ASP A 86 1.31 -14.20 -8.36
C ASP A 86 2.24 -13.44 -7.42
N ILE A 87 3.28 -12.81 -7.97
CA ILE A 87 4.27 -12.05 -7.20
C ILE A 87 4.05 -10.56 -7.43
N TYR A 88 4.00 -9.81 -6.33
CA TYR A 88 3.81 -8.36 -6.37
C TYR A 88 5.15 -7.66 -6.21
N ARG A 89 5.44 -6.72 -7.12
CA ARG A 89 6.61 -5.85 -7.07
C ARG A 89 6.22 -4.45 -7.54
N PRO A 90 6.96 -3.41 -7.11
CA PRO A 90 6.71 -2.06 -7.57
C PRO A 90 6.99 -1.96 -9.07
N SER A 91 6.16 -1.20 -9.79
CA SER A 91 6.43 -0.86 -11.19
C SER A 91 7.27 0.42 -11.30
N LYS A 92 7.35 1.22 -10.23
CA LYS A 92 8.10 2.49 -10.19
C LYS A 92 9.07 2.51 -9.01
N LYS A 93 10.32 2.89 -9.27
CA LYS A 93 11.34 3.13 -8.24
C LYS A 93 11.21 4.55 -7.70
N ILE A 94 10.76 4.71 -6.45
CA ILE A 94 10.55 6.04 -5.85
C ILE A 94 11.75 6.48 -5.00
N THR A 95 12.43 5.53 -4.36
CA THR A 95 13.61 5.79 -3.53
C THR A 95 14.60 4.63 -3.64
N ARG A 96 15.84 4.82 -3.16
CA ARG A 96 16.80 3.70 -2.98
C ARG A 96 16.27 2.57 -2.08
N LYS A 97 15.27 2.85 -1.23
CA LYS A 97 14.62 1.85 -0.36
C LYS A 97 13.46 1.12 -1.07
N THR A 98 13.10 1.51 -2.28
CA THR A 98 12.12 0.78 -3.08
C THR A 98 12.78 -0.53 -3.53
N PRO A 99 12.14 -1.70 -3.29
CA PRO A 99 12.73 -2.98 -3.70
C PRO A 99 12.78 -3.10 -5.22
N LYS A 100 13.54 -4.07 -5.75
CA LYS A 100 13.66 -4.28 -7.21
C LYS A 100 12.29 -4.30 -7.88
N THR A 101 12.13 -3.46 -8.88
CA THR A 101 10.95 -3.37 -9.72
C THR A 101 10.85 -4.56 -10.67
N HIS A 102 9.69 -4.77 -11.30
CA HIS A 102 9.57 -5.82 -12.33
C HIS A 102 10.52 -5.61 -13.51
N GLY A 103 10.82 -4.36 -13.88
CA GLY A 103 11.80 -4.06 -14.94
C GLY A 103 13.25 -4.38 -14.55
N GLU A 104 13.55 -4.43 -13.24
CA GLU A 104 14.86 -4.82 -12.72
C GLU A 104 14.99 -6.34 -12.47
N LEU A 105 13.91 -7.11 -12.68
CA LEU A 105 13.90 -8.56 -12.49
C LEU A 105 14.00 -9.29 -13.83
N THR A 106 14.84 -10.33 -13.88
CA THR A 106 14.90 -11.18 -15.06
C THR A 106 13.71 -12.14 -15.12
N LYS A 107 13.40 -12.67 -16.31
CA LYS A 107 12.39 -13.74 -16.48
C LYS A 107 12.69 -14.96 -15.59
N LYS A 108 13.98 -15.28 -15.40
CA LYS A 108 14.45 -16.38 -14.54
C LYS A 108 14.13 -16.11 -13.06
N ASP A 109 14.36 -14.89 -12.59
CA ASP A 109 14.04 -14.47 -11.22
C ASP A 109 12.54 -14.58 -10.95
N ILE A 110 11.72 -14.07 -11.87
CA ILE A 110 10.26 -14.14 -11.79
C ILE A 110 9.81 -15.60 -11.73
N LYS A 111 10.32 -16.47 -12.61
CA LYS A 111 9.98 -17.91 -12.63
C LYS A 111 10.33 -18.58 -11.30
N LYS A 112 11.56 -18.37 -10.81
CA LYS A 112 12.03 -18.92 -9.52
C LYS A 112 11.16 -18.44 -8.35
N ALA A 113 10.85 -17.15 -8.30
CA ALA A 113 10.00 -16.56 -7.28
C ALA A 113 8.58 -17.15 -7.29
N ARG A 114 7.96 -17.28 -8.46
CA ARG A 114 6.64 -17.89 -8.62
C ARG A 114 6.63 -19.36 -8.18
N THR A 115 7.60 -20.16 -8.60
CA THR A 115 7.72 -21.57 -8.18
C THR A 115 7.86 -21.68 -6.66
N LYS A 116 8.71 -20.83 -6.06
CA LYS A 116 8.89 -20.83 -4.59
C LYS A 116 7.62 -20.41 -3.86
N LYS A 117 6.92 -19.38 -4.33
CA LYS A 117 5.65 -18.95 -3.75
C LYS A 117 4.57 -20.02 -3.85
N TYR A 118 4.51 -20.74 -4.98
CA TYR A 118 3.59 -21.85 -5.16
C TYR A 118 3.81 -22.95 -4.11
N ARG A 119 5.08 -23.38 -3.94
CA ARG A 119 5.45 -24.46 -3.03
C ARG A 119 5.41 -24.07 -1.54
N LYS A 120 5.88 -22.87 -1.21
CA LYS A 120 6.13 -22.43 0.19
C LYS A 120 5.22 -21.31 0.68
N GLY A 121 4.36 -20.76 -0.19
CA GLY A 121 3.52 -19.59 0.13
C GLY A 121 4.26 -18.25 0.23
N ARG A 122 5.59 -18.25 0.14
CA ARG A 122 6.45 -17.05 0.30
C ARG A 122 7.59 -17.00 -0.72
N VAL A 123 8.14 -15.82 -0.91
CA VAL A 123 9.30 -15.56 -1.77
C VAL A 123 10.46 -15.04 -0.93
N ASP A 124 11.69 -15.23 -1.41
CA ASP A 124 12.85 -14.58 -0.79
C ASP A 124 12.86 -13.09 -1.08
N ARG A 125 13.73 -12.38 -0.36
CA ARG A 125 14.01 -10.99 -0.65
C ARG A 125 14.85 -10.90 -1.92
N PHE A 126 14.46 -9.99 -2.83
CA PHE A 126 15.20 -9.61 -4.04
C PHE A 126 15.48 -8.12 -4.02
#